data_AF-A0A150LFF8-F1
#
_entry.id   AF-A0A150LFF8-F1
#
_cell.length_a   1.000
_cell.length_b   1.000
_cell.length_c   1.000
_cell.angle_alpha   90.00
_cell.angle_beta   90.00
_cell.angle_gamma   90.00
#
_symmetry.space_group_name_H-M   'P 1'
#
loop_
_entity.id
_entity.type
_entity.pdbx_description
1 polymer ?
#
loop_
_entity_poly.entity_id
_entity_poly.type
_entity_poly.pdbx_seq_one_letter_code
_entity_poly.pdbx_strand_id
1 'polypeptide(L)'
;MQVESAYIHIPFCEHICYYCDFNKVFLKGQPVDDYVDKLVEEMKYTIANNPTNQLKTIFVGGGTPTVLNENQLKKLCEGIRTNLPFEDGEFTFEANPGDLSSQRIF
;
A
#
# COMPACT_ATOMS: atom_id res chain seq x y z
N MET A 1 1.16 24.71 -1.40
CA MET A 1 0.24 23.86 -0.62
C MET A 1 1.06 22.68 -0.14
N GLN A 2 1.08 22.39 1.16
CA GLN A 2 1.87 21.28 1.71
C GLN A 2 1.03 20.01 1.67
N VAL A 3 1.59 18.91 1.13
CA VAL A 3 0.94 17.59 1.15
C VAL A 3 1.15 16.97 2.52
N GLU A 4 0.08 16.61 3.22
CA GLU A 4 0.12 16.04 4.57
C GLU A 4 -0.28 14.56 4.64
N SER A 5 -0.75 13.99 3.52
CA SER A 5 -1.33 12.64 3.48
C SER A 5 -0.88 11.89 2.24
N ALA A 6 -0.65 10.59 2.38
CA ALA A 6 -0.45 9.68 1.25
C ALA A 6 -1.49 8.54 1.29
N TYR A 7 -2.08 8.26 0.13
CA TYR A 7 -2.91 7.08 -0.09
C TYR A 7 -2.16 6.15 -1.04
N ILE A 8 -2.06 4.87 -0.68
CA ILE A 8 -1.38 3.85 -1.46
C ILE A 8 -2.41 2.78 -1.83
N HIS A 9 -2.60 2.60 -3.13
CA HIS A 9 -3.60 1.69 -3.66
C HIS A 9 -3.02 0.31 -3.95
N ILE A 10 -3.58 -0.74 -3.33
CA ILE A 10 -3.32 -2.14 -3.65
C ILE A 10 -4.58 -2.73 -4.29
N PRO A 11 -4.63 -2.92 -5.62
CA PRO A 11 -5.87 -3.27 -6.31
C PRO A 11 -6.21 -4.75 -6.21
N PHE A 12 -5.37 -5.60 -5.60
CA PHE A 12 -5.55 -7.04 -5.68
C PHE A 12 -6.54 -7.58 -4.64
N CYS A 13 -7.35 -8.55 -5.05
CA CYS A 13 -8.22 -9.32 -4.15
C CYS A 13 -8.10 -10.83 -4.45
N GLU A 14 -8.13 -11.67 -3.41
CA GLU A 14 -8.24 -13.13 -3.58
C GLU A 14 -9.59 -13.53 -4.16
N HIS A 15 -10.64 -12.78 -3.83
CA HIS A 15 -12.01 -13.00 -4.27
C HIS A 15 -12.67 -11.68 -4.63
N ILE A 16 -13.46 -11.67 -5.72
CA ILE A 16 -14.23 -10.49 -6.12
C ILE A 16 -15.65 -10.61 -5.56
N CYS A 17 -15.94 -9.79 -4.56
CA CYS A 17 -17.28 -9.66 -4.01
C CYS A 17 -18.23 -9.01 -5.03
N TYR A 18 -19.38 -9.63 -5.28
CA TYR A 18 -20.39 -9.12 -6.24
C TYR A 18 -20.92 -7.72 -5.91
N TYR A 19 -20.92 -7.35 -4.63
CA TYR A 19 -21.38 -6.04 -4.17
C TYR A 19 -20.30 -4.96 -4.23
N CYS A 20 -19.04 -5.33 -4.45
CA CYS A 20 -17.92 -4.41 -4.31
C CYS A 20 -17.70 -3.66 -5.62
N ASP A 21 -17.74 -2.33 -5.58
CA ASP A 21 -17.57 -1.41 -6.72
C ASP A 21 -16.19 -0.70 -6.73
N PHE A 22 -15.37 -0.89 -5.69
CA PHE A 22 -14.00 -0.40 -5.65
C PHE A 22 -13.15 -0.88 -6.83
N ASN A 23 -12.17 -0.06 -7.22
CA ASN A 23 -11.17 -0.46 -8.20
C ASN A 23 -10.34 -1.62 -7.63
N LYS A 24 -10.46 -2.78 -8.27
CA LYS A 24 -9.79 -4.01 -7.87
C LYS A 24 -9.65 -4.98 -9.04
N VAL A 25 -8.70 -5.89 -8.90
CA VAL A 25 -8.35 -6.92 -9.85
C VAL A 25 -8.21 -8.24 -9.12
N PHE A 26 -8.69 -9.31 -9.75
CA PHE A 26 -8.52 -10.66 -9.23
C PHE A 26 -7.03 -11.05 -9.24
N LEU A 27 -6.49 -11.45 -8.09
CA LEU A 27 -5.05 -11.68 -7.87
C LEU A 27 -4.42 -12.68 -8.86
N LYS A 28 -5.16 -13.71 -9.27
CA LYS A 28 -4.61 -14.84 -10.01
C LYS A 28 -3.98 -14.39 -11.34
N GLY A 29 -2.69 -14.66 -11.49
CA GLY A 29 -1.92 -14.34 -12.70
C GLY A 29 -1.50 -12.88 -12.82
N GLN A 30 -1.67 -12.08 -11.76
CA GLN A 30 -1.24 -10.68 -11.75
C GLN A 30 0.26 -10.55 -11.40
N PRO A 31 0.96 -9.56 -11.98
CA PRO A 31 2.37 -9.30 -11.70
C PRO A 31 2.53 -8.49 -10.40
N VAL A 32 2.20 -9.11 -9.26
CA VAL A 32 2.16 -8.42 -7.96
C VAL A 32 3.52 -7.87 -7.56
N ASP A 33 4.60 -8.62 -7.77
CA ASP A 33 5.96 -8.16 -7.43
C ASP A 33 6.36 -6.94 -8.25
N ASP A 34 6.13 -6.96 -9.56
CA ASP A 34 6.40 -5.83 -10.45
C ASP A 34 5.57 -4.60 -10.05
N TYR A 35 4.31 -4.81 -9.65
CA TYR A 35 3.45 -3.74 -9.17
C TYR A 35 4.02 -3.07 -7.91
N VAL A 36 4.46 -3.86 -6.91
CA VAL A 36 5.09 -3.31 -5.70
C VAL A 36 6.39 -2.59 -6.05
N ASP A 37 7.21 -3.12 -6.95
CA ASP A 37 8.44 -2.45 -7.39
C ASP A 37 8.14 -1.10 -8.05
N LYS A 38 7.11 -1.03 -8.90
CA LYS A 38 6.69 0.22 -9.53
C LYS A 38 6.05 1.21 -8.57
N LEU A 39 5.34 0.75 -7.54
CA LEU A 39 4.88 1.63 -6.46
C LEU A 39 6.05 2.28 -5.71
N VAL A 40 7.12 1.53 -5.41
CA VAL A 40 8.30 2.10 -4.74
C VAL A 40 8.99 3.13 -5.62
N GLU A 41 9.14 2.86 -6.91
CA GLU A 41 9.64 3.84 -7.88
C GLU A 41 8.74 5.09 -7.93
N GLU A 42 7.42 4.91 -7.98
CA GLU A 42 6.44 6.00 -8.01
C GLU A 42 6.51 6.89 -6.76
N MET A 43 6.64 6.33 -5.55
CA MET A 43 6.82 7.10 -4.33
C MET A 43 8.03 8.03 -4.42
N LYS A 44 9.16 7.50 -4.89
CA LYS A 44 10.40 8.26 -5.08
C LYS A 44 10.21 9.39 -6.10
N TYR A 45 9.61 9.08 -7.25
CA TYR A 45 9.34 10.10 -8.28
C TYR A 45 8.35 11.16 -7.79
N THR A 46 7.34 10.76 -7.01
CA THR A 46 6.31 11.67 -6.50
C THR A 46 6.91 12.69 -5.54
N ILE A 47 7.72 12.25 -4.57
CA ILE A 47 8.39 13.13 -3.61
C ILE A 47 9.44 14.03 -4.29
N ALA A 48 10.17 13.51 -5.28
CA ALA A 48 11.14 14.31 -6.03
C ALA A 48 10.47 15.46 -6.80
N ASN A 49 9.30 15.22 -7.39
CA ASN A 49 8.57 16.24 -8.16
C ASN A 49 7.65 17.11 -7.31
N ASN A 50 7.20 16.62 -6.15
CA ASN A 50 6.32 17.33 -5.22
C ASN A 50 6.89 17.23 -3.80
N PRO A 51 7.98 17.95 -3.49
CA PRO A 51 8.60 17.87 -2.18
C PRO A 51 7.63 18.25 -1.07
N THR A 52 7.57 17.42 -0.03
CA THR A 52 6.89 17.72 1.24
C THR A 52 7.82 17.36 2.39
N ASN A 53 7.70 18.09 3.50
CA ASN A 53 8.62 17.94 4.63
C ASN A 53 8.20 16.79 5.57
N GLN A 54 6.90 16.57 5.73
CA GLN A 54 6.37 15.57 6.66
C GLN A 54 4.93 15.22 6.30
N LEU A 55 4.66 13.94 6.13
CA LEU A 55 3.32 13.37 6.10
C LEU A 55 2.85 13.11 7.53
N LYS A 56 1.58 13.38 7.80
CA LYS A 56 0.90 13.08 9.06
C LYS A 56 0.10 11.77 9.00
N THR A 57 -0.25 11.34 7.80
CA THR A 57 -1.12 10.18 7.59
C THR A 57 -0.67 9.39 6.36
N ILE A 58 -0.62 8.07 6.50
CA ILE A 58 -0.45 7.12 5.40
C ILE A 58 -1.58 6.11 5.50
N PHE A 59 -2.32 5.95 4.42
CA PHE A 59 -3.39 4.97 4.32
C PHE A 59 -3.12 4.01 3.16
N VAL A 60 -3.13 2.71 3.44
CA VAL A 60 -3.00 1.67 2.42
C VAL A 60 -4.31 0.92 2.29
N GLY A 61 -4.91 0.97 1.10
CA GLY A 61 -6.23 0.40 0.84
C GLY A 61 -6.44 0.02 -0.62
N GLY A 62 -7.68 -0.27 -1.00
CA GLY A 62 -8.06 -0.50 -2.40
C GLY A 62 -8.88 -1.77 -2.59
N GLY A 63 -8.26 -2.79 -3.18
CA GLY A 63 -8.78 -4.14 -3.17
C GLY A 63 -8.63 -4.73 -1.77
N THR A 64 -7.53 -5.42 -1.51
CA THR A 64 -7.23 -5.98 -0.19
C THR A 64 -5.73 -5.97 0.03
N PRO A 65 -5.16 -4.96 0.71
CA PRO A 65 -3.71 -4.86 0.91
C PRO A 65 -3.09 -6.09 1.58
N THR A 66 -3.84 -6.75 2.47
CA THR A 66 -3.43 -7.98 3.18
C THR A 66 -3.33 -9.22 2.28
N VAL A 67 -3.69 -9.14 1.00
CA VAL A 67 -3.43 -10.23 0.04
C VAL A 67 -1.96 -10.35 -0.34
N LEU A 68 -1.18 -9.29 -0.14
CA LEU A 68 0.26 -9.33 -0.36
C LEU A 68 0.89 -10.37 0.56
N ASN A 69 1.80 -11.17 0.01
CA ASN A 69 2.59 -12.09 0.84
C ASN A 69 3.58 -11.30 1.72
N GLU A 70 4.20 -11.98 2.68
CA GLU A 70 5.11 -11.35 3.66
C GLU A 70 6.27 -10.59 3.00
N ASN A 71 6.86 -11.14 1.93
CA ASN A 71 7.97 -10.50 1.23
C ASN A 71 7.52 -9.24 0.49
N GLN A 72 6.34 -9.27 -0.13
CA GLN A 72 5.74 -8.13 -0.81
C GLN A 72 5.34 -7.03 0.17
N LEU A 73 4.72 -7.39 1.29
CA LEU A 73 4.35 -6.45 2.33
C LEU A 73 5.59 -5.80 2.95
N LYS A 74 6.62 -6.60 3.25
CA LYS A 74 7.90 -6.09 3.73
C LYS A 74 8.52 -5.10 2.75
N LYS A 75 8.60 -5.46 1.46
CA LYS A 75 9.11 -4.58 0.40
C LYS A 75 8.32 -3.27 0.33
N LEU A 76 6.98 -3.33 0.38
CA LEU A 76 6.12 -2.15 0.38
C LEU A 76 6.39 -1.25 1.59
N CYS A 77 6.39 -1.81 2.80
CA CYS A 77 6.63 -1.05 4.03
C CYS A 77 8.04 -0.44 4.08
N GLU A 78 9.07 -1.18 3.66
CA GLU A 78 10.43 -0.65 3.53
C GLU A 78 10.52 0.47 2.50
N GLY A 79 9.83 0.32 1.36
CA GLY A 79 9.71 1.34 0.33
C GLY A 79 9.03 2.61 0.83
N ILE A 80 7.92 2.48 1.57
CA ILE A 80 7.22 3.60 2.21
C ILE A 80 8.15 4.32 3.18
N ARG A 81 8.78 3.58 4.12
CA ARG A 81 9.67 4.16 5.14
C ARG A 81 10.89 4.86 4.53
N THR A 82 11.38 4.36 3.39
CA THR A 82 12.57 4.91 2.73
C THR A 82 12.27 6.15 1.92
N ASN A 83 11.12 6.18 1.23
CA ASN A 83 10.84 7.21 0.21
C ASN A 83 9.86 8.28 0.67
N LEU A 84 8.96 7.98 1.63
CA LEU A 84 7.99 8.94 2.13
C LEU A 84 8.48 9.58 3.44
N PRO A 85 8.44 10.91 3.58
CA PRO A 85 8.87 11.59 4.79
C PRO A 85 7.81 11.45 5.90
N PHE A 86 7.85 10.34 6.62
CA PHE A 86 6.90 10.00 7.68
C PHE A 86 7.67 9.51 8.91
N GLU A 87 7.64 10.29 10.00
CA GLU A 87 8.30 9.96 11.27
C GLU A 87 7.30 9.60 12.37
N ASP A 88 6.20 10.34 12.45
CA ASP A 88 5.15 10.19 13.46
C ASP A 88 3.80 10.60 12.85
N GLY A 89 2.75 9.88 13.21
CA GLY A 89 1.40 10.07 12.67
C GLY A 89 0.60 8.79 12.54
N GLU A 90 -0.50 8.87 11.79
CA GLU A 90 -1.37 7.72 11.53
C GLU A 90 -0.83 6.88 10.37
N PHE A 91 -0.64 5.58 10.61
CA PHE A 91 -0.32 4.60 9.57
C PHE A 91 -1.38 3.51 9.59
N THR A 92 -2.26 3.54 8.59
CA THR A 92 -3.46 2.69 8.54
C THR A 92 -3.40 1.74 7.35
N PHE A 93 -3.82 0.49 7.59
CA PHE A 93 -3.91 -0.55 6.57
C PHE A 93 -5.31 -1.16 6.57
N GLU A 94 -5.90 -1.30 5.38
CA GLU A 94 -7.09 -2.14 5.20
C GLU A 94 -6.70 -3.61 5.24
N ALA A 95 -7.49 -4.39 5.98
CA ALA A 95 -7.28 -5.82 6.13
C ALA A 95 -8.58 -6.60 5.90
N ASN A 96 -8.47 -7.72 5.18
CA ASN A 96 -9.49 -8.75 5.23
C ASN A 96 -9.24 -9.62 6.47
N PRO A 97 -10.20 -9.76 7.39
CA PRO A 97 -10.02 -10.55 8.60
C PRO A 97 -9.59 -12.00 8.37
N GLY A 98 -9.97 -12.59 7.22
CA GLY A 98 -9.58 -13.96 6.85
C GLY A 98 -8.10 -14.14 6.53
N ASP A 99 -7.41 -13.07 6.15
CA ASP A 99 -6.04 -13.11 5.62
C ASP A 99 -5.01 -12.65 6.66
N LEU A 100 -5.45 -12.39 7.89
CA LEU A 100 -4.60 -11.95 8.98
C LEU A 100 -3.92 -13.15 9.67
N SER A 101 -2.60 -13.04 9.83
CA SER A 101 -1.80 -13.94 10.67
C SER A 101 -0.96 -13.09 11.62
N SER A 102 -0.50 -13.68 12.74
CA SER A 102 0.39 -12.97 13.66
C SER A 102 1.64 -12.44 12.95
N GLN A 103 2.19 -13.18 11.99
CA GLN A 103 3.38 -12.78 11.22
C GLN A 103 3.16 -11.55 10.32
N ARG A 104 1.90 -11.22 9.99
CA ARG A 104 1.54 -10.05 9.18
C ARG A 104 1.21 -8.81 10.01
N ILE A 105 1.09 -8.96 11.33
CA ILE A 105 0.70 -7.91 12.28
C ILE A 105 1.93 -7.34 13.03
N PHE A 106 3.04 -8.08 13.07
CA PHE A 106 4.29 -7.71 13.75
C PHE A 106 5.41 -7.42 12.74
#